data_AF-A0A961YAM1-F1
#
_entry.id   AF-A0A961YAM1-F1
#
_cell.length_a   1.000
_cell.length_b   1.000
_cell.length_c   1.000
_cell.angle_alpha   90.00
_cell.angle_beta   90.00
_cell.angle_gamma   90.00
#
_symmetry.space_group_name_H-M   'P 1'
#
loop_
_entity.id
_entity.type
_entity.pdbx_description
1 polymer ?
#
loop_
_entity_poly.entity_id
_entity_poly.type
_entity_poly.pdbx_seq_one_letter_code
_entity_poly.pdbx_strand_id
1 'polypeptide(L)'
;MRNNVFPFLMVAWLAVFCWSFWVFFDTAPAGDGFVRGMNRVFGFLGWQAAATGLAIVIAMTGKRFERGSGARWLARIPAACAILLVLAVIAAIIIAVATAP
;
A
#
# COMPACT_ATOMS: atom_id res chain seq x y z
N MET A 1 -1.38 27.93 15.48
CA MET A 1 -0.42 27.07 14.74
C MET A 1 -1.22 26.15 13.83
N ARG A 2 -1.03 26.23 12.50
CA ARG A 2 -1.75 25.39 11.54
C ARG A 2 -1.12 24.00 11.54
N ASN A 3 -1.80 22.99 12.07
CA ASN A 3 -1.27 21.63 12.17
C ASN A 3 -1.23 20.96 10.78
N ASN A 4 -0.14 21.18 10.04
CA ASN A 4 0.08 20.62 8.69
C ASN A 4 0.51 19.13 8.70
N VAL A 5 0.48 18.47 9.86
CA VAL A 5 0.98 17.08 10.03
C VAL A 5 0.14 16.07 9.27
N PHE A 6 -1.19 16.19 9.31
CA PHE A 6 -2.07 15.22 8.64
C PHE A 6 -1.93 15.24 7.10
N PRO A 7 -1.98 16.41 6.42
CA PRO A 7 -1.71 16.47 4.99
C PRO A 7 -0.32 15.94 4.62
N PHE A 8 0.70 16.24 5.42
CA PHE A 8 2.05 15.73 5.21
C PHE A 8 2.10 14.19 5.26
N LEU A 9 1.49 13.58 6.28
CA LEU A 9 1.40 12.14 6.39
C LEU A 9 0.66 11.51 5.20
N MET A 10 -0.40 12.15 4.72
CA MET A 10 -1.14 11.68 3.55
C MET A 10 -0.29 11.69 2.28
N VAL A 11 0.44 12.78 2.03
CA VAL A 11 1.34 12.89 0.87
C VAL A 11 2.48 11.86 0.98
N ALA A 12 3.09 11.73 2.17
CA ALA A 12 4.14 10.75 2.40
C ALA A 12 3.64 9.31 2.15
N TRP A 13 2.45 8.98 2.67
CA TRP A 13 1.83 7.67 2.42
C TRP A 13 1.58 7.45 0.93
N LEU A 14 0.99 8.43 0.23
CA LEU A 14 0.69 8.31 -1.19
C LEU A 14 1.96 8.13 -2.02
N ALA A 15 3.02 8.88 -1.71
CA ALA A 15 4.31 8.75 -2.36
C ALA A 15 4.89 7.35 -2.18
N VAL A 16 4.94 6.84 -0.93
CA VAL A 16 5.45 5.49 -0.63
C VAL A 16 4.59 4.41 -1.29
N PHE A 17 3.27 4.56 -1.27
CA PHE A 17 2.34 3.62 -1.90
C PHE A 17 2.55 3.57 -3.42
N CYS A 18 2.54 4.71 -4.11
CA CYS A 18 2.77 4.76 -5.56
C CYS A 18 4.18 4.30 -5.94
N TRP A 19 5.18 4.66 -5.13
CA TRP A 19 6.57 4.22 -5.32
C TRP A 19 6.70 2.71 -5.25
N SER A 20 5.94 2.02 -4.39
CA SER A 20 5.96 0.56 -4.32
C SER A 20 5.62 -0.09 -5.67
N PHE A 21 4.63 0.44 -6.40
CA PHE A 21 4.25 -0.05 -7.73
C PHE A 21 5.32 0.28 -8.76
N TRP A 22 5.85 1.51 -8.73
CA TRP A 22 6.94 1.91 -9.61
C TRP A 22 8.11 0.93 -9.51
N VAL A 23 8.58 0.69 -8.28
CA VAL A 23 9.67 -0.26 -8.00
C VAL A 23 9.33 -1.66 -8.48
N PHE A 24 8.10 -2.15 -8.29
CA PHE A 24 7.69 -3.47 -8.76
C PHE A 24 7.82 -3.63 -10.29
N PHE A 25 7.40 -2.62 -11.06
CA PHE A 25 7.43 -2.66 -12.53
C PHE A 25 8.83 -2.37 -13.10
N ASP A 26 9.59 -1.49 -12.46
CA ASP A 26 10.92 -1.06 -12.92
C ASP A 26 12.05 -2.02 -12.52
N THR A 27 11.90 -2.74 -11.41
CA THR A 27 12.93 -3.70 -10.96
C THR A 27 13.09 -4.80 -11.99
N ALA A 28 14.29 -4.97 -12.55
CA ALA A 28 14.57 -6.08 -13.47
C ALA A 28 14.39 -7.43 -12.75
N PRO A 29 13.78 -8.45 -13.40
CA PRO A 29 13.71 -9.78 -12.81
C PRO A 29 15.14 -10.34 -12.68
N ALA A 30 15.52 -10.73 -11.48
CA ALA A 30 16.88 -11.19 -11.18
C ALA A 30 16.84 -12.57 -10.51
N GLY A 31 17.79 -13.43 -10.87
CA GLY A 31 17.84 -14.84 -10.43
C GLY A 31 17.20 -15.82 -11.44
N ASP A 32 17.15 -17.09 -11.04
CA ASP A 32 16.73 -18.20 -11.88
C ASP A 32 15.38 -18.79 -11.44
N GLY A 33 14.61 -19.28 -12.42
CA GLY A 33 13.32 -19.94 -12.19
C GLY A 33 12.35 -19.12 -11.32
N PHE A 34 11.84 -19.75 -10.26
CA PHE A 34 10.89 -19.14 -9.30
C PHE A 34 11.42 -17.86 -8.64
N VAL A 35 12.72 -17.82 -8.31
CA VAL A 35 13.35 -16.70 -7.60
C VAL A 35 13.35 -15.43 -8.46
N ARG A 36 13.34 -15.58 -9.79
CA ARG A 36 13.29 -14.46 -10.74
C ARG A 36 12.11 -13.51 -10.52
N GLY A 37 10.94 -14.06 -10.16
CA GLY A 37 9.75 -13.28 -9.83
C GLY A 37 9.74 -12.76 -8.39
N MET A 38 10.32 -13.53 -7.46
CA MET A 38 10.29 -13.20 -6.03
C MET A 38 11.00 -11.89 -5.70
N ASN A 39 12.08 -11.54 -6.41
CA ASN A 39 12.81 -10.29 -6.15
C ASN A 39 11.87 -9.06 -6.22
N ARG A 40 11.04 -8.98 -7.26
CA ARG A 40 10.05 -7.90 -7.42
C ARG A 40 9.00 -7.92 -6.32
N VAL A 41 8.48 -9.11 -6.02
CA VAL A 41 7.44 -9.29 -4.99
C VAL A 41 7.96 -8.87 -3.61
N PHE A 42 9.16 -9.29 -3.22
CA PHE A 42 9.75 -8.90 -1.94
C PHE A 42 10.04 -7.40 -1.86
N GLY A 43 10.56 -6.81 -2.93
CA GLY A 43 10.74 -5.36 -3.00
C GLY A 43 9.41 -4.61 -2.81
N PHE A 44 8.37 -5.05 -3.51
CA PHE A 44 7.02 -4.50 -3.36
C PHE A 44 6.47 -4.64 -1.93
N LEU A 45 6.56 -5.85 -1.34
CA LEU A 45 6.09 -6.12 0.02
C LEU A 45 6.83 -5.29 1.07
N GLY A 46 8.14 -5.06 0.90
CA GLY A 46 8.92 -4.17 1.76
C GLY A 46 8.37 -2.73 1.75
N TRP A 47 8.08 -2.19 0.56
CA TRP A 47 7.46 -0.86 0.45
C TRP A 47 6.02 -0.83 0.96
N GLN A 48 5.25 -1.91 0.81
CA GLN A 48 3.91 -2.03 1.37
C GLN A 48 3.91 -2.06 2.90
N ALA A 49 4.93 -2.65 3.53
CA ALA A 49 5.11 -2.58 4.97
C ALA A 49 5.32 -1.13 5.44
N ALA A 50 6.15 -0.36 4.73
CA ALA A 50 6.33 1.07 5.00
C ALA A 50 5.02 1.87 4.81
N ALA A 51 4.30 1.63 3.72
CA ALA A 51 3.00 2.26 3.46
C ALA A 51 1.97 1.92 4.56
N THR A 52 1.96 0.68 5.04
CA THR A 52 1.07 0.23 6.12
C THR A 52 1.43 0.89 7.44
N GLY A 53 2.71 1.04 7.76
CA GLY A 53 3.17 1.81 8.93
C GLY A 53 2.61 3.23 8.93
N LEU A 54 2.72 3.93 7.79
CA LEU A 54 2.14 5.27 7.62
C LEU A 54 0.61 5.25 7.74
N ALA A 55 -0.07 4.27 7.14
CA ALA A 55 -1.51 4.12 7.21
C ALA A 55 -2.02 3.99 8.66
N ILE A 56 -1.29 3.26 9.51
CA ILE A 56 -1.62 3.12 10.94
C ILE A 56 -1.51 4.47 11.66
N VAL A 57 -0.43 5.22 11.45
CA VAL A 57 -0.22 6.55 12.05
C VAL A 57 -1.32 7.52 11.61
N ILE A 58 -1.69 7.49 10.33
CA ILE A 58 -2.80 8.27 9.77
C ILE A 58 -4.12 7.88 10.43
N ALA A 59 -4.42 6.59 10.57
CA ALA A 59 -5.65 6.12 11.20
C ALA A 59 -5.74 6.54 12.67
N MET A 60 -4.63 6.47 13.42
CA MET A 60 -4.54 6.95 14.80
C MET A 60 -4.78 8.46 14.90
N THR A 61 -4.18 9.24 13.99
CA THR A 61 -4.39 10.69 13.91
C THR A 61 -5.84 11.01 13.54
N GLY A 62 -6.42 10.24 12.60
CA GLY A 62 -7.78 10.39 12.11
C GLY A 62 -8.87 10.20 13.17
N LYS A 63 -8.60 9.40 14.21
CA LYS A 63 -9.52 9.21 15.36
C LYS A 63 -9.80 10.51 16.12
N ARG A 64 -8.90 11.51 16.04
CA ARG A 64 -9.03 12.81 16.71
C ARG A 64 -9.96 13.79 15.99
N PHE A 65 -10.30 13.53 14.72
CA PHE A 65 -11.22 14.38 13.98
C PHE A 65 -12.69 14.10 14.33
N GLU A 66 -13.52 15.13 14.22
CA GLU A 66 -14.96 15.04 14.45
C GLU A 66 -15.60 13.94 13.59
N ARG A 67 -16.61 13.27 14.15
CA ARG A 67 -17.38 12.26 13.42
C ARG A 67 -18.11 12.94 12.25
N GLY A 68 -18.02 12.34 11.06
CA GLY A 68 -18.61 12.89 9.84
C GLY A 68 -17.74 13.91 9.10
N SER A 69 -16.62 14.35 9.66
CA SER A 69 -15.71 15.28 8.96
C SER A 69 -15.02 14.62 7.75
N GLY A 70 -14.77 15.40 6.70
CA GLY A 70 -14.05 14.94 5.51
C GLY A 70 -12.64 14.43 5.84
N ALA A 71 -11.94 15.07 6.79
CA ALA A 71 -10.61 14.63 7.24
C ALA A 71 -10.63 13.22 7.87
N ARG A 72 -11.70 12.88 8.60
CA ARG A 72 -11.87 11.53 9.18
C ARG A 72 -12.13 10.47 8.11
N TRP A 73 -12.83 10.84 7.03
CA TRP A 73 -13.03 9.96 5.88
C TRP A 73 -11.72 9.76 5.10
N LEU A 74 -10.97 10.84 4.86
CA LEU A 74 -9.66 10.77 4.20
C LEU A 74 -8.68 9.85 4.95
N ALA A 75 -8.70 9.87 6.29
CA ALA A 75 -7.86 8.99 7.10
C ALA A 75 -8.13 7.48 6.92
N ARG A 76 -9.26 7.10 6.30
CA ARG A 76 -9.61 5.70 5.99
C ARG A 76 -9.11 5.24 4.63
N ILE A 77 -8.74 6.17 3.73
CA ILE A 77 -8.29 5.84 2.38
C ILE A 77 -7.11 4.85 2.40
N PRO A 78 -6.05 5.05 3.21
CA PRO A 78 -4.94 4.11 3.26
C PRO A 78 -5.36 2.69 3.63
N ALA A 79 -6.26 2.56 4.61
CA ALA A 79 -6.76 1.26 5.04
C ALA A 79 -7.62 0.61 3.94
N ALA A 80 -8.48 1.38 3.27
CA ALA A 80 -9.27 0.89 2.14
C ALA A 80 -8.37 0.41 0.98
N CYS A 81 -7.31 1.17 0.65
CA CYS A 81 -6.33 0.76 -0.36
C CYS A 81 -5.60 -0.52 0.03
N ALA A 82 -5.20 -0.68 1.30
CA ALA A 82 -4.56 -1.90 1.77
C ALA A 82 -5.49 -3.12 1.66
N ILE A 83 -6.77 -2.97 2.03
CA ILE A 83 -7.78 -4.04 1.87
C ILE A 83 -7.95 -4.39 0.40
N LEU A 84 -8.13 -3.40 -0.47
CA LEU A 84 -8.26 -3.61 -1.91
C LEU A 84 -7.03 -4.30 -2.50
N LEU A 85 -5.84 -3.95 -2.04
CA LEU A 85 -4.61 -4.59 -2.47
C LEU A 85 -4.57 -6.07 -2.09
N VAL A 86 -4.92 -6.40 -0.84
CA VAL A 86 -4.99 -7.79 -0.38
C VAL A 86 -6.00 -8.58 -1.20
N LEU A 87 -7.19 -8.01 -1.45
CA LEU A 87 -8.21 -8.64 -2.30
C LEU A 87 -7.72 -8.85 -3.73
N ALA A 88 -7.02 -7.86 -4.31
CA ALA A 88 -6.46 -7.96 -5.64
C ALA A 88 -5.38 -9.06 -5.74
N VAL A 89 -4.52 -9.19 -4.73
CA VAL A 89 -3.52 -10.26 -4.65
C VAL A 89 -4.19 -11.63 -4.55
N ILE A 90 -5.20 -11.78 -3.68
CA ILE A 90 -5.96 -13.03 -3.55
C ILE A 90 -6.63 -13.39 -4.88
N ALA A 91 -7.29 -12.44 -5.53
CA ALA A 91 -7.94 -12.65 -6.82
C ALA A 91 -6.92 -13.08 -7.89
N ALA A 92 -5.75 -12.43 -7.95
CA ALA A 92 -4.68 -12.78 -8.88
C ALA A 92 -4.16 -14.20 -8.65
N ILE A 93 -4.00 -14.61 -7.38
CA ILE A 93 -3.59 -15.98 -7.03
C ILE A 93 -4.65 -17.00 -7.47
N ILE A 94 -5.94 -16.75 -7.19
CA ILE A 94 -7.04 -17.64 -7.57
C ILE A 94 -7.07 -17.82 -9.10
N ILE A 95 -6.96 -16.74 -9.86
CA ILE A 95 -6.95 -16.78 -11.33
C ILE A 95 -5.74 -17.57 -11.84
N ALA A 96 -4.55 -17.31 -11.29
CA ALA A 96 -3.33 -18.01 -11.68
C ALA A 96 -3.42 -19.52 -11.42
N VAL A 97 -3.98 -19.92 -10.27
CA VAL A 97 -4.19 -21.34 -9.93
C VAL A 97 -5.24 -21.97 -10.84
N ALA A 98 -6.33 -21.28 -11.14
CA ALA A 98 -7.41 -21.81 -11.98
C ALA A 98 -7.03 -21.97 -13.47
N THR A 99 -5.98 -21.29 -13.92
CA THR A 99 -5.51 -21.30 -15.32
C THR A 99 -4.21 -22.06 -15.52
N ALA A 100 -3.66 -22.65 -14.45
CA ALA A 100 -2.48 -23.51 -14.53
C ALA A 100 -2.84 -24.82 -15.29
N PRO A 101 -2.05 -25.20 -16.31
CA PRO A 101 -2.26 -26.42 -17.09
C PRO A 101 -1.96 -27.70 -16.32
#